data_AF-A0AAC9QM48-F1
#
_entry.id   AF-A0AAC9QM48-F1
#
_cell.length_a   1.000
_cell.length_b   1.000
_cell.length_c   1.000
_cell.angle_alpha   90.00
_cell.angle_beta   90.00
_cell.angle_gamma   90.00
#
_symmetry.space_group_name_H-M   'P 1'
#
loop_
_entity.id
_entity.type
_entity.pdbx_description
1 polymer ?
#
loop_
_entity_poly.entity_id
_entity_poly.type
_entity_poly.pdbx_seq_one_letter_code
_entity_poly.pdbx_strand_id
1 'polypeptide(L)'
;MAQKSKRYGRLLKVQSLVEAHHKAELEYMKGQLFSCQEETRELFSLMEKDSAFNFWNASFLAKRLHHNAKFEKNLQGKIAQQKQVVCEASSRSKRLEDKYKEIQSIEKQKQFSNMLEEYIINKIGKTSA
;
A
#
# COMPACT_ATOMS: atom_id res chain seq x y z
N MET A 1 9.71 -18.03 -23.27
CA MET A 1 10.36 -17.31 -22.15
C MET A 1 9.82 -15.89 -22.07
N ALA A 2 10.06 -15.01 -23.04
CA ALA A 2 9.63 -13.59 -23.04
C ALA A 2 8.15 -13.28 -22.73
N GLN A 3 7.21 -14.21 -22.95
CA GLN A 3 5.82 -14.06 -22.50
C GLN A 3 5.66 -14.17 -20.98
N LYS A 4 6.52 -14.96 -20.30
CA LYS A 4 6.49 -15.14 -18.84
C LYS A 4 6.97 -13.87 -18.12
N SER A 5 8.08 -13.24 -18.53
CA SER A 5 8.50 -11.95 -17.95
C SER A 5 7.43 -10.88 -18.12
N LYS A 6 6.87 -10.73 -19.34
CA LYS A 6 5.75 -9.80 -19.59
C LYS A 6 4.54 -10.07 -18.70
N ARG A 7 4.19 -11.33 -18.44
CA ARG A 7 3.09 -11.71 -17.54
C ARG A 7 3.39 -11.30 -16.09
N TYR A 8 4.57 -11.62 -15.57
CA TYR A 8 4.95 -11.26 -14.20
C TYR A 8 5.09 -9.74 -14.02
N GLY A 9 5.58 -9.02 -15.03
CA GLY A 9 5.63 -7.56 -15.00
C GLY A 9 4.23 -6.92 -14.94
N ARG A 10 3.26 -7.47 -15.70
CA ARG A 10 1.85 -7.02 -15.61
C ARG A 10 1.25 -7.31 -14.23
N LEU A 11 1.46 -8.51 -13.69
CA LEU A 11 0.99 -8.89 -12.36
C LEU A 11 1.59 -8.00 -11.27
N LEU A 12 2.89 -7.73 -11.35
CA LEU A 12 3.57 -6.81 -10.43
C LEU A 12 2.95 -5.42 -10.49
N LYS A 13 2.71 -4.88 -11.69
CA LYS A 13 2.07 -3.57 -11.85
C LYS A 13 0.69 -3.50 -11.18
N VAL A 14 -0.15 -4.52 -11.39
CA VAL A 14 -1.47 -4.58 -10.75
C VAL A 14 -1.35 -4.69 -9.23
N GLN A 15 -0.46 -5.55 -8.73
CA GLN A 15 -0.26 -5.73 -7.30
C GLN A 15 0.27 -4.45 -6.62
N SER A 16 1.16 -3.70 -7.27
CA SER A 16 1.64 -2.40 -6.78
C SER A 16 0.52 -1.37 -6.68
N LEU A 17 -0.43 -1.36 -7.63
CA LEU A 17 -1.60 -0.47 -7.54
C LEU A 17 -2.52 -0.85 -6.37
N VAL A 18 -2.73 -2.15 -6.14
CA VAL A 18 -3.50 -2.66 -5.00
C VAL A 18 -2.84 -2.28 -3.66
N GLU A 19 -1.52 -2.43 -3.57
CA GLU A 19 -0.76 -2.01 -2.39
C GLU A 19 -0.88 -0.50 -2.15
N ALA A 20 -0.72 0.32 -3.19
CA ALA A 20 -0.87 1.77 -3.10
C ALA A 20 -2.28 2.18 -2.66
N HIS A 21 -3.32 1.52 -3.18
CA HIS A 21 -4.69 1.73 -2.75
C HIS A 21 -4.87 1.46 -1.25
N HIS A 22 -4.41 0.31 -0.76
CA HIS A 22 -4.57 -0.03 0.66
C HIS A 22 -3.78 0.92 1.59
N LYS A 23 -2.61 1.39 1.14
CA LYS A 23 -1.84 2.43 1.86
C LYS A 23 -2.58 3.76 1.91
N ALA A 24 -3.17 4.21 0.80
CA ALA A 24 -3.95 5.43 0.76
C ALA A 24 -5.20 5.35 1.66
N GLU A 25 -5.89 4.21 1.63
CA GLU A 25 -7.04 3.96 2.50
C GLU A 25 -6.65 3.95 3.99
N LEU A 26 -5.48 3.38 4.34
CA LEU A 26 -4.95 3.44 5.70
C LEU A 26 -4.66 4.88 6.15
N GLU A 27 -4.01 5.68 5.30
CA GLU A 27 -3.75 7.10 5.61
C GLU A 27 -5.03 7.92 5.73
N TYR A 28 -6.02 7.66 4.87
CA TYR A 28 -7.33 8.27 4.99
C TYR A 28 -7.99 7.97 6.35
N MET A 29 -8.01 6.70 6.79
CA MET A 29 -8.56 6.33 8.09
C MET A 29 -7.80 6.97 9.26
N LYS A 30 -6.46 7.07 9.17
CA LYS A 30 -5.66 7.80 10.17
C LYS A 30 -6.03 9.27 10.22
N GLY A 31 -6.26 9.90 9.06
CA GLY A 31 -6.74 11.28 8.98
C GLY A 31 -8.08 11.46 9.68
N GLN A 32 -9.04 10.56 9.44
CA GLN A 32 -10.33 10.58 10.14
C GLN A 32 -10.18 10.42 11.66
N LEU A 33 -9.29 9.53 12.11
CA LEU A 33 -9.00 9.34 13.53
C LEU A 33 -8.42 10.62 14.14
N PHE A 34 -7.45 11.24 13.46
CA PHE A 34 -6.86 12.49 13.89
C PHE A 34 -7.93 13.59 14.04
N SER A 35 -8.77 13.79 13.02
CA SER A 35 -9.86 14.77 13.09
C SER A 35 -10.83 14.50 14.25
N CYS A 36 -11.18 13.23 14.50
CA CYS A 36 -12.03 12.85 15.63
C CYS A 36 -11.39 13.17 16.98
N GLN A 37 -10.07 12.98 17.10
CA GLN A 37 -9.31 13.29 18.32
C GLN A 37 -9.20 14.80 18.54
N GLU A 38 -8.95 15.58 17.49
CA GLU A 38 -8.95 17.04 17.56
C GLU A 38 -10.32 17.58 17.98
N GLU A 39 -11.41 17.12 17.34
CA GLU A 39 -12.77 17.49 17.74
C GLU A 39 -13.04 17.16 19.22
N THR A 40 -12.60 15.98 19.67
CA THR A 40 -12.75 15.57 21.07
C THR A 40 -12.00 16.50 22.03
N ARG A 41 -10.78 16.94 21.68
CA ARG A 41 -10.02 17.92 22.48
C ARG A 41 -10.70 19.29 22.51
N GLU A 42 -11.24 19.75 21.39
CA GLU A 42 -11.99 21.00 21.32
C GLU A 42 -13.24 20.96 22.20
N LEU A 43 -14.00 19.86 22.16
CA LEU A 43 -15.18 19.66 23.00
C LEU A 43 -14.83 19.68 24.50
N PHE A 44 -13.71 19.05 24.91
CA PHE A 44 -13.24 19.16 26.29
C PHE A 44 -12.83 20.58 26.66
N SER A 45 -12.13 21.30 25.78
CA SER A 45 -11.75 22.70 26.03
C SER A 45 -12.98 23.61 26.18
N LEU A 46 -14.05 23.35 25.42
CA LEU A 46 -15.32 24.07 25.56
C LEU A 46 -15.96 23.81 26.92
N MET A 47 -15.97 22.55 27.40
CA MET A 47 -16.49 22.21 28.72
C MET A 47 -15.70 22.87 29.86
N GLU A 48 -14.37 23.01 29.73
CA GLU A 48 -13.51 23.65 30.72
C GLU A 48 -13.70 25.18 30.77
N LYS A 49 -14.04 25.81 29.64
CA LYS A 49 -14.20 27.26 29.50
C LYS A 49 -15.60 27.76 29.88
N ASP A 50 -16.54 26.87 30.20
CA ASP A 50 -17.94 27.25 30.44
C ASP A 50 -18.23 27.62 31.90
N SER A 51 -17.91 28.87 32.24
CA SER A 51 -18.60 29.65 33.27
C SER A 51 -19.41 30.83 32.68
N ALA A 52 -19.47 30.99 31.35
CA ALA A 52 -20.06 32.20 30.74
C ALA A 52 -20.76 32.05 29.37
N PHE A 53 -20.74 30.91 28.66
CA PHE A 53 -21.28 30.83 27.29
C PHE A 53 -22.29 29.68 27.09
N ASN A 54 -23.56 29.98 27.39
CA ASN A 54 -24.75 29.12 27.26
C ASN A 54 -25.08 28.57 25.84
N PHE A 55 -24.16 28.60 24.87
CA PHE A 55 -24.47 28.23 23.48
C PHE A 55 -24.57 26.71 23.27
N TRP A 56 -23.84 25.91 24.06
CA TRP A 56 -23.83 24.44 23.93
C TRP A 56 -24.29 23.79 25.24
N ASN A 57 -25.48 23.19 25.23
CA ASN A 57 -25.98 22.44 26.39
C ASN A 57 -25.03 21.29 26.75
N ALA A 58 -24.66 21.13 28.02
CA ALA A 58 -23.83 20.04 28.52
C ALA A 58 -24.30 18.64 28.07
N SER A 59 -25.61 18.42 27.94
CA SER A 59 -26.19 17.18 27.40
C SER A 59 -25.80 16.93 25.95
N PHE A 60 -25.72 18.00 25.14
CA PHE A 60 -25.28 17.91 23.75
C PHE A 60 -23.78 17.55 23.67
N LEU A 61 -22.94 18.23 24.44
CA LEU A 61 -21.49 17.97 24.49
C LEU A 61 -21.21 16.53 24.92
N ALA A 62 -21.88 16.05 25.97
CA ALA A 62 -21.76 14.68 26.45
C ALA A 62 -22.17 13.64 25.39
N LYS A 63 -23.28 13.88 24.66
CA LYS A 63 -23.71 13.02 23.55
C LYS A 63 -22.68 12.98 22.42
N ARG A 64 -22.11 14.14 22.07
CA ARG A 64 -21.11 14.25 21.01
C ARG A 64 -19.80 13.53 21.39
N LEU A 65 -19.32 13.73 22.62
CA LEU A 65 -18.16 13.01 23.16
C LEU A 65 -18.36 11.48 23.17
N HIS A 66 -19.54 11.02 23.58
CA HIS A 66 -19.86 9.59 23.53
C HIS A 66 -19.86 9.03 22.11
N HIS A 67 -20.41 9.79 21.15
CA HIS A 67 -20.37 9.44 19.75
C HIS A 67 -18.93 9.34 19.22
N ASN A 68 -18.09 10.35 19.52
CA ASN A 68 -16.69 10.39 19.12
C ASN A 68 -15.90 9.21 19.71
N ALA A 69 -16.10 8.88 20.99
CA ALA A 69 -15.45 7.72 21.61
C ALA A 69 -15.81 6.40 20.91
N LYS A 70 -17.09 6.23 20.54
CA LYS A 70 -17.54 5.05 19.77
C LYS A 70 -16.95 5.03 18.37
N PHE A 71 -16.91 6.18 17.70
CA PHE A 71 -16.36 6.32 16.36
C PHE A 71 -14.85 6.07 16.33
N GLU A 72 -14.10 6.65 17.26
CA GLU A 72 -12.67 6.43 17.46
C GLU A 72 -12.36 4.95 17.67
N LYS A 73 -13.04 4.29 18.61
CA LYS A 73 -12.83 2.85 18.87
C LYS A 73 -13.04 2.01 17.60
N ASN A 74 -14.09 2.32 16.83
CA ASN A 74 -14.37 1.64 15.57
C ASN A 74 -13.28 1.90 14.52
N LEU A 75 -12.82 3.15 14.40
CA LEU A 75 -11.74 3.53 13.48
C LEU A 75 -10.42 2.85 13.84
N GLN A 76 -10.05 2.82 15.12
CA GLN A 76 -8.84 2.13 15.59
C GLN A 76 -8.86 0.64 15.22
N GLY A 77 -10.01 -0.03 15.39
CA GLY A 77 -10.20 -1.42 14.95
C GLY A 77 -10.01 -1.60 13.45
N LYS A 78 -10.62 -0.73 12.63
CA LYS A 78 -10.45 -0.74 11.17
C LYS A 78 -9.01 -0.46 10.73
N ILE A 79 -8.33 0.49 11.37
CA ILE A 79 -6.93 0.82 11.11
C ILE A 79 -6.03 -0.39 11.40
N ALA A 80 -6.27 -1.12 12.49
CA ALA A 80 -5.50 -2.32 12.81
C ALA A 80 -5.66 -3.40 11.73
N GLN A 81 -6.89 -3.64 11.28
CA GLN A 81 -7.18 -4.57 10.18
C GLN A 81 -6.54 -4.12 8.87
N GLN A 82 -6.65 -2.84 8.52
CA GLN A 82 -6.10 -2.29 7.29
C GLN A 82 -4.56 -2.33 7.27
N LYS A 83 -3.90 -2.14 8.43
CA LYS A 83 -2.45 -2.35 8.55
C LYS A 83 -2.05 -3.77 8.17
N GLN A 84 -2.80 -4.78 8.61
CA GLN A 84 -2.54 -6.17 8.22
C GLN A 84 -2.70 -6.35 6.71
N VAL A 85 -3.76 -5.80 6.11
CA VAL A 85 -3.98 -5.85 4.66
C VAL A 85 -2.83 -5.21 3.89
N VAL A 86 -2.33 -4.05 4.34
CA VAL A 86 -1.15 -3.39 3.73
C VAL A 86 0.10 -4.27 3.83
N CYS A 87 0.34 -4.91 4.99
CA CYS A 87 1.46 -5.83 5.17
C CYS A 87 1.39 -7.03 4.21
N GLU A 88 0.21 -7.63 4.07
CA GLU A 88 -0.03 -8.74 3.14
C GLU A 88 0.15 -8.30 1.68
N ALA A 89 -0.41 -7.14 1.30
CA ALA A 89 -0.28 -6.61 -0.05
C ALA A 89 1.17 -6.31 -0.41
N SER A 90 1.93 -5.69 0.51
CA SER A 90 3.36 -5.41 0.36
C SER A 90 4.18 -6.70 0.23
N SER A 91 3.85 -7.71 1.05
CA SER A 91 4.50 -9.03 0.98
C SER A 91 4.25 -9.72 -0.38
N ARG A 92 3.02 -9.62 -0.92
CA ARG A 92 2.67 -10.15 -2.25
C ARG A 92 3.41 -9.40 -3.37
N SER A 93 3.45 -8.07 -3.30
CA SER A 93 4.24 -7.25 -4.24
C SER A 93 5.69 -7.67 -4.26
N LYS A 94 6.30 -7.83 -3.07
CA LYS A 94 7.71 -8.21 -2.94
C LYS A 94 8.00 -9.56 -3.59
N ARG A 95 7.18 -10.59 -3.30
CA ARG A 95 7.32 -11.91 -3.92
C ARG A 95 7.19 -11.87 -5.44
N LEU A 96 6.29 -11.05 -5.98
CA LEU A 96 6.14 -10.88 -7.43
C LEU A 96 7.33 -10.16 -8.06
N GLU A 97 7.86 -9.15 -7.36
CA GLU A 97 9.05 -8.41 -7.78
C GLU A 97 10.26 -9.35 -7.89
N ASP A 98 10.48 -10.17 -6.87
CA ASP A 98 11.60 -11.11 -6.82
C ASP A 98 11.49 -12.15 -7.96
N LYS A 99 10.29 -12.73 -8.17
CA LYS A 99 10.02 -13.63 -9.32
C LYS A 99 10.23 -12.96 -10.67
N TYR A 100 9.82 -11.70 -10.80
CA TYR A 100 9.99 -10.96 -12.04
C TYR A 100 11.48 -10.73 -12.36
N LYS A 101 12.29 -10.37 -11.35
CA LYS A 101 13.74 -10.21 -11.48
C LYS A 101 14.43 -11.52 -11.83
N GLU A 102 14.06 -12.62 -11.18
CA GLU A 102 14.59 -13.95 -11.48
C GLU A 102 14.37 -14.34 -12.95
N ILE A 103 13.13 -14.19 -13.44
CA ILE A 103 12.79 -14.54 -14.82
C ILE A 103 13.49 -13.61 -15.82
N GLN A 104 13.61 -12.31 -15.52
CA GLN A 104 14.39 -11.42 -16.36
C GLN A 104 15.86 -11.84 -16.45
N SER A 105 16.47 -12.28 -15.33
CA SER A 105 17.84 -12.74 -15.30
C SER A 105 18.04 -13.96 -16.22
N ILE A 106 17.16 -14.96 -16.09
CA ILE A 106 17.18 -16.16 -16.93
C ILE A 106 17.01 -15.81 -18.41
N GLU A 107 16.10 -14.88 -18.73
CA GLU A 107 15.89 -14.42 -20.11
C GLU A 107 17.14 -13.75 -20.69
N LYS A 108 17.79 -12.87 -19.92
CA LYS A 108 19.04 -12.21 -20.35
C LYS A 108 20.17 -13.21 -20.57
N GLN A 109 20.35 -14.16 -19.66
CA GLN A 109 21.37 -15.20 -19.80
C GLN A 109 21.14 -16.05 -21.04
N LYS A 110 19.88 -16.43 -21.32
CA LYS A 110 19.54 -17.19 -22.53
C LYS A 110 19.77 -16.38 -23.81
N GLN A 111 19.39 -15.10 -23.82
CA GLN A 111 19.66 -14.21 -24.97
C GLN A 111 21.15 -14.07 -25.24
N PHE A 112 21.96 -13.92 -24.20
CA PHE A 112 23.41 -13.86 -24.32
C PHE A 112 24.02 -15.17 -24.83
N SER A 113 23.57 -16.33 -24.33
CA SER A 113 24.01 -17.65 -24.81
C SER A 113 23.72 -17.82 -26.30
N ASN A 114 22.49 -17.52 -26.73
CA ASN A 114 22.10 -17.60 -28.13
C ASN A 114 22.98 -16.71 -29.03
N MET A 115 23.27 -15.48 -28.58
CA MET A 115 24.12 -14.54 -29.32
C MET A 115 25.56 -15.07 -29.46
N LEU A 116 26.11 -15.72 -28.43
CA LEU A 116 27.44 -16.35 -28.49
C LEU A 116 27.44 -17.54 -29.46
N GLU A 117 26.43 -18.39 -29.40
CA GLU A 117 26.28 -19.52 -30.32
C GLU A 117 26.20 -19.04 -31.77
N GLU A 118 25.37 -18.04 -32.05
CA GLU A 118 25.28 -17.42 -33.38
C GLU A 118 26.63 -16.82 -33.84
N TYR A 119 27.35 -16.15 -32.94
CA TYR A 119 28.68 -15.60 -33.26
C TYR A 119 29.68 -16.69 -33.62
N ILE A 120 29.73 -17.78 -32.83
CA ILE A 120 30.63 -18.92 -33.06
C ILE A 120 30.32 -19.58 -34.41
N ILE A 121 29.04 -19.87 -34.68
CA ILE A 121 28.60 -20.47 -35.94
C ILE A 121 29.02 -19.59 -37.12
N ASN A 122 28.78 -18.28 -37.04
CA ASN A 122 29.13 -17.33 -38.10
C ASN A 122 30.63 -17.15 -38.30
N LYS A 123 31.45 -17.33 -37.26
CA LYS A 123 32.92 -17.27 -37.35
C LYS A 123 33.51 -18.56 -37.90
N ILE A 124 33.05 -19.72 -37.43
CA ILE A 124 33.55 -21.04 -37.87
C ILE A 124 33.12 -21.31 -39.32
N GLY A 125 31.87 -21.01 -39.69
CA GLY A 125 31.37 -21.20 -41.05
C GLY A 125 32.02 -20.29 -42.10
N LYS A 126 32.70 -19.22 -41.69
CA LYS A 126 33.49 -18.33 -42.57
C LYS A 126 34.95 -18.75 -42.73
N THR A 127 35.46 -19.65 -41.91
CA THR A 127 36.83 -20.18 -41.99
C THR A 127 36.92 -21.53 -42.72
N SER A 128 35.79 -22.16 -43.02
CA SER A 128 35.71 -23.46 -43.72
C SER A 128 35.24 -23.36 -45.19
N ALA A 129 35.29 -22.16 -45.78
CA ALA A 129 35.08 -21.89 -47.21
C ALA A 129 36.31 -21.19 -47.78
#